data_AF-A0A854X4X1-F1
#
_entry.id   AF-A0A854X4X1-F1
#
_cell.length_a   1.000
_cell.length_b   1.000
_cell.length_c   1.000
_cell.angle_alpha   90.00
_cell.angle_beta   90.00
_cell.angle_gamma   90.00
#
_symmetry.space_group_name_H-M   'P 1'
#
loop_
_entity.id
_entity.type
_entity.pdbx_description
1 polymer ?
#
loop_
_entity_poly.entity_id
_entity_poly.type
_entity_poly.pdbx_seq_one_letter_code
_entity_poly.pdbx_strand_id
1 'polypeptide(L)'
;MNYHVHYMSIDITLDDKLLDHPDNLCGISVATVNTKSNPLYWHCKNIREIEQAYERHHNFPTNDDAVLWPKHKVKVIKVEPAAVC
;
A
#
# COMPACT_ATOMS: atom_id res chain seq x y z
N MET A 1 0.33 7.89 -15.58
CA MET A 1 -1.00 8.43 -15.22
C MET A 1 -1.00 8.53 -13.71
N ASN A 2 -1.60 9.55 -13.14
CA ASN A 2 -1.58 9.73 -11.69
C ASN A 2 -2.76 8.99 -11.07
N TYR A 3 -2.52 8.32 -9.95
CA TYR A 3 -3.55 7.65 -9.16
C TYR A 3 -3.39 8.04 -7.69
N HIS A 4 -4.50 8.21 -6.99
CA HIS A 4 -4.52 8.31 -5.54
C HIS A 4 -4.73 6.92 -4.95
N VAL A 5 -3.78 6.50 -4.12
CA VAL A 5 -3.80 5.24 -3.39
C VAL A 5 -4.15 5.54 -1.95
N HIS A 6 -5.32 5.10 -1.54
CA HIS A 6 -5.77 5.12 -0.15
C HIS A 6 -5.31 3.83 0.51
N TYR A 7 -4.53 3.94 1.57
CA TYR A 7 -3.96 2.80 2.25
C TYR A 7 -4.01 2.98 3.77
N MET A 8 -3.92 1.86 4.48
CA MET A 8 -3.77 1.84 5.92
C MET A 8 -2.52 1.08 6.32
N SER A 9 -2.00 1.46 7.47
CA SER A 9 -0.92 0.77 8.16
C SER A 9 -1.50 -0.02 9.32
N ILE A 10 -1.08 -1.27 9.45
CA ILE A 10 -1.50 -2.19 10.49
C ILE A 10 -0.26 -2.57 11.27
N ASP A 11 -0.29 -2.34 12.59
CA ASP A 11 0.71 -2.87 13.51
C ASP A 11 0.40 -4.36 13.76
N ILE A 12 1.32 -5.23 13.33
CA ILE A 12 1.18 -6.68 13.47
C ILE A 12 2.03 -7.24 14.63
N THR A 13 2.53 -6.38 15.53
CA THR A 13 3.18 -6.82 16.78
C THR A 13 2.21 -7.29 17.84
N LEU A 14 0.93 -6.98 17.64
CA LEU A 14 -0.12 -7.18 18.60
C LEU A 14 -0.60 -8.63 18.58
N ASP A 15 -1.23 -9.05 19.68
CA ASP A 15 -1.94 -10.34 19.74
C ASP A 15 -2.97 -10.40 18.59
N ASP A 16 -3.12 -11.57 17.96
CA ASP A 16 -4.05 -11.78 16.85
C ASP A 16 -5.46 -11.27 17.14
N LYS A 17 -5.89 -11.32 18.42
CA LYS A 17 -7.19 -10.84 18.89
C LYS A 17 -7.37 -9.32 18.86
N LEU A 18 -6.28 -8.58 18.63
CA LEU A 18 -6.25 -7.13 18.62
C LEU A 18 -6.05 -6.57 17.21
N LEU A 19 -5.79 -7.41 16.20
CA LEU A 19 -5.51 -6.96 14.83
C LEU A 19 -6.71 -6.26 14.15
N ASP A 20 -7.93 -6.55 14.57
CA ASP A 20 -9.16 -5.91 14.10
C ASP A 20 -9.66 -4.79 15.03
N HIS A 21 -8.94 -4.52 16.13
CA HIS A 21 -9.33 -3.49 17.08
C HIS A 21 -9.13 -2.10 16.47
N PRO A 22 -10.12 -1.19 16.54
CA PRO A 22 -10.07 0.12 15.90
C PRO A 22 -8.83 0.95 16.23
N ASP A 23 -8.33 0.86 17.46
CA ASP A 23 -7.15 1.60 17.93
C ASP A 23 -5.83 1.16 17.27
N ASN A 24 -5.81 -0.03 16.67
CA ASN A 24 -4.62 -0.61 16.04
C ASN A 24 -4.59 -0.40 14.52
N LEU A 25 -5.69 0.10 13.97
CA LEU A 25 -5.79 0.51 12.58
C LEU A 25 -5.31 1.96 12.49
N CYS A 26 -4.12 2.19 11.92
CA CYS A 26 -3.75 3.56 11.57
C CYS A 26 -4.78 4.10 10.57
N GLY A 27 -5.24 5.32 10.77
CA GLY A 27 -6.21 5.97 9.89
C GLY A 27 -5.80 5.94 8.42
N ILE A 28 -6.79 6.08 7.53
CA ILE A 28 -6.57 6.03 6.08
C ILE A 28 -5.62 7.16 5.67
N SER A 29 -4.53 6.79 5.01
CA SER A 29 -3.55 7.68 4.41
C SER A 29 -3.69 7.68 2.89
N VAL A 30 -3.28 8.78 2.25
CA VAL A 30 -3.37 8.94 0.78
C VAL A 30 -1.98 9.20 0.21
N ALA A 31 -1.61 8.42 -0.79
CA ALA A 31 -0.40 8.63 -1.60
C ALA A 31 -0.77 8.88 -3.06
N THR A 32 0.05 9.65 -3.77
CA THR A 32 -0.10 9.82 -5.22
C THR A 32 0.98 9.02 -5.93
N VAL A 33 0.57 8.10 -6.80
CA VAL A 33 1.48 7.29 -7.62
C VAL A 33 1.35 7.67 -9.09
N ASN A 34 2.49 7.75 -9.78
CA ASN A 34 2.52 8.05 -11.21
C ASN A 34 3.02 6.82 -12.00
N THR A 35 2.13 6.18 -12.75
CA THR A 35 2.45 5.00 -13.57
C THR A 35 3.27 5.29 -14.82
N LYS A 36 3.61 6.55 -15.11
CA LYS A 36 4.48 6.92 -16.26
C LYS A 36 5.91 7.24 -15.84
N SER A 37 6.07 7.92 -14.70
CA SER A 37 7.39 8.36 -14.25
C SER A 37 7.99 7.47 -13.16
N ASN A 38 7.17 6.73 -12.40
CA ASN A 38 7.67 5.90 -11.32
C ASN A 38 7.98 4.48 -11.83
N PRO A 39 9.26 4.05 -11.83
CA PRO A 39 9.66 2.72 -12.31
C PRO A 39 9.06 1.58 -11.47
N LEU A 40 8.59 1.84 -10.26
CA LEU A 40 7.90 0.84 -9.43
C LEU A 40 6.50 0.49 -9.96
N TYR A 41 5.90 1.37 -10.78
CA TYR A 41 4.50 1.25 -11.24
C TYR A 41 4.34 1.37 -12.76
N TRP A 42 5.42 1.54 -13.52
CA TRP A 42 5.40 1.68 -14.98
C TRP A 42 4.83 0.48 -15.73
N HIS A 43 4.87 -0.70 -15.12
CA HIS A 43 4.36 -1.95 -15.68
C HIS A 43 2.88 -2.18 -15.36
N CYS A 44 2.30 -1.39 -14.44
CA CYS A 44 0.93 -1.52 -14.02
C CYS A 44 -0.01 -0.95 -15.10
N LYS A 45 -0.88 -1.81 -15.64
CA LYS A 45 -1.86 -1.51 -16.70
C LYS A 45 -3.27 -1.32 -16.15
N ASN A 46 -3.54 -1.80 -14.94
CA ASN A 46 -4.85 -1.72 -14.31
C ASN A 46 -4.72 -1.41 -12.80
N ILE A 47 -5.84 -1.04 -12.19
CA ILE A 47 -5.91 -0.67 -10.77
C ILE A 47 -5.40 -1.80 -9.86
N ARG A 48 -5.78 -3.04 -10.14
CA ARG A 48 -5.39 -4.21 -9.34
C ARG A 48 -3.88 -4.40 -9.29
N GLU A 49 -3.19 -4.16 -10.41
CA GLU A 49 -1.73 -4.21 -10.47
C GLU A 49 -1.08 -3.07 -9.66
N ILE A 50 -1.69 -1.90 -9.60
CA ILE A 50 -1.22 -0.78 -8.76
C ILE A 50 -1.34 -1.13 -7.28
N GLU A 51 -2.48 -1.71 -6.86
CA GLU A 51 -2.70 -2.18 -5.49
C GLU A 51 -1.63 -3.17 -5.07
N GLN A 52 -1.42 -4.22 -5.89
CA GLN A 52 -0.43 -5.27 -5.61
C GLN A 52 0.99 -4.72 -5.57
N ALA A 53 1.37 -3.86 -6.53
CA ALA A 53 2.69 -3.24 -6.54
C ALA A 53 2.89 -2.36 -5.29
N TYR A 54 1.87 -1.57 -4.91
CA TYR A 54 1.96 -0.71 -3.74
C TYR A 54 2.16 -1.52 -2.46
N GLU A 55 1.32 -2.53 -2.22
CA GLU A 55 1.45 -3.41 -1.06
C GLU A 55 2.78 -4.15 -1.05
N ARG A 56 3.23 -4.68 -2.20
CA ARG A 56 4.51 -5.37 -2.32
C ARG A 56 5.67 -4.47 -1.93
N HIS A 57 5.78 -3.29 -2.53
CA HIS A 57 6.92 -2.39 -2.31
C HIS A 57 6.99 -1.87 -0.87
N HIS A 58 5.85 -1.76 -0.18
CA HIS A 58 5.83 -1.29 1.21
C HIS A 58 6.05 -2.43 2.22
N ASN A 59 5.55 -3.63 1.93
CA ASN A 59 5.68 -4.78 2.84
C ASN A 59 6.97 -5.57 2.63
N PHE A 60 7.47 -5.61 1.39
CA PHE A 60 8.57 -6.46 0.93
C PHE A 60 9.47 -5.69 -0.07
N PRO A 61 10.17 -4.63 0.37
CA PRO A 61 10.87 -3.72 -0.54
C PRO A 61 12.10 -4.33 -1.23
N THR A 62 12.68 -5.40 -0.67
CA THR A 62 13.96 -5.96 -1.16
C THR A 62 13.78 -7.26 -1.93
N ASN A 63 13.00 -8.20 -1.40
CA ASN A 63 12.59 -9.44 -2.05
C ASN A 63 11.37 -10.03 -1.31
N ASP A 64 10.81 -11.13 -1.84
CA ASP A 64 9.59 -11.74 -1.29
C ASP A 64 9.80 -12.40 0.08
N ASP A 65 11.06 -12.56 0.51
CA ASP A 65 11.46 -13.21 1.76
C ASP A 65 11.90 -12.21 2.85
N ALA A 66 12.25 -10.97 2.47
CA ALA A 66 12.82 -9.95 3.33
C ALA A 66 11.75 -8.92 3.70
N VAL A 67 11.25 -9.04 4.93
CA VAL A 67 10.33 -8.08 5.51
C VAL A 67 11.13 -6.94 6.15
N LEU A 68 11.09 -5.75 5.54
CA LEU A 68 11.83 -4.57 6.05
C LEU A 68 11.29 -4.11 7.41
N TRP A 69 9.98 -4.24 7.60
CA TRP A 69 9.28 -3.95 8.83
C TRP A 69 8.44 -5.17 9.22
N PRO A 70 9.01 -6.20 9.86
CA PRO A 70 8.30 -7.45 10.20
C PRO A 70 7.10 -7.26 11.13
N LYS A 71 6.97 -6.04 11.66
CA LYS A 71 6.01 -5.58 12.65
C LYS A 71 4.92 -4.68 12.04
N HIS A 72 4.96 -4.45 10.73
CA HIS A 72 4.07 -3.53 10.05
C HIS A 72 3.59 -4.11 8.72
N LYS A 73 2.31 -3.89 8.42
CA LYS A 73 1.72 -4.22 7.13
C LYS A 73 0.98 -3.03 6.55
N VAL A 74 1.19 -2.78 5.27
CA VAL A 74 0.41 -1.85 4.47
C VAL A 74 -0.65 -2.63 3.71
N LYS A 75 -1.89 -2.13 3.79
CA LYS A 75 -3.02 -2.61 3.01
C LYS A 75 -3.63 -1.46 2.20
N VAL A 76 -3.82 -1.67 0.91
CA VAL A 76 -4.53 -0.72 0.05
C VAL A 76 -6.03 -0.93 0.19
N ILE A 77 -6.76 0.16 0.37
CA ILE A 77 -8.22 0.20 0.56
C ILE A 77 -8.92 0.59 -0.74
N LYS A 78 -8.34 1.56 -1.46
CA LYS A 78 -8.91 2.09 -2.69
C LYS A 78 -7.83 2.70 -3.56
N VAL A 79 -7.93 2.50 -4.87
CA VAL A 79 -7.16 3.26 -5.86
C VAL A 79 -8.11 3.96 -6.80
N GLU A 80 -7.88 5.24 -7.02
CA GLU A 80 -8.66 6.04 -7.96
C GLU A 80 -7.75 6.85 -8.88
N PRO A 81 -8.15 7.09 -10.14
CA PRO A 81 -7.44 8.02 -11.01
C PRO A 81 -7.38 9.40 -10.35
N ALA A 82 -6.19 9.99 -10.26
CA ALA A 82 -6.07 11.38 -9.87
C ALA A 82 -6.58 12.24 -11.04
N ALA A 83 -7.61 13.04 -10.79
CA ALA A 83 -8.15 13.94 -11.80
C ALA A 83 -7.02 14.83 -12.34
N VAL A 84 -6.92 14.92 -13.66
CA VAL A 84 -6.05 15.92 -14.29
C VAL A 84 -6.81 17.23 -14.21
N CYS A 85 -6.46 18.08 -13.24
CA CYS A 85 -6.88 19.47 -13.25
C CYS A 85 -6.24 20.21 -14.42
#